data_AF-A0A1Y1ID11-F1
#
_entry.id   AF-A0A1Y1ID11-F1
#
_cell.length_a   1.000
_cell.length_b   1.000
_cell.length_c   1.000
_cell.angle_alpha   90.00
_cell.angle_beta   90.00
_cell.angle_gamma   90.00
#
_symmetry.space_group_name_H-M   'P 1'
#
loop_
_entity.id
_entity.type
_entity.pdbx_description
1 polymer ?
#
loop_
_entity_poly.entity_id
_entity_poly.type
_entity_poly.pdbx_seq_one_letter_code
_entity_poly.pdbx_strand_id
1 'polypeptide(L)'
;MATVRQTALHTVAPPDAESKLLGGEAGTMHEGSWQEGAAPAGSKSAWVESGRERAACDCCANSLPAAVADRRPGGSHPAESPSIEGGMAPSSTEPAAIRIKPANGWDQIVSRRAVPCDSAKDQRWTFGDGTVSLWELVAGVNFQVYAGIHVWALVAVLQWRSWRLVGLCAAVYVLKMFGITGGFHRLLSHRSYKTSRTFQFAMAWLGCCAFQKGPLWWCSHHRHHHRTADTPADAHSPVQFGFWWSHVGWFLCSTASMDARLEAVPDLVRRAELRWLDKYHYIPPFLLAVALYAAGGWPYVGWGFMLSNVLCWHATYCINSLAHLVGRRRYSCEFQTHCDARNNAWLALATLGEGWHNNHHCYMRSAKHGFYPHEIDVTYALLRGLAALRLVWDLELPPMHQLEARRLGRDLYECRCDQVGEDLRQVEQE
;
A
#
# COMPACT_ATOMS: atom_id res chain seq x y z
N MET A 1 66.60 -25.56 9.89
CA MET A 1 65.83 -26.66 10.51
C MET A 1 64.41 -26.15 10.69
N ALA A 2 63.33 -26.69 10.14
CA ALA A 2 63.09 -27.89 9.36
C ALA A 2 61.88 -27.66 8.41
N THR A 3 61.74 -28.57 7.47
CA THR A 3 61.03 -28.58 6.19
C THR A 3 59.59 -29.13 6.23
N VAL A 4 58.71 -28.57 5.37
CA VAL A 4 57.81 -29.23 4.38
C VAL A 4 56.63 -30.13 4.85
N ARG A 5 55.39 -29.80 4.45
CA ARG A 5 54.59 -30.52 3.41
C ARG A 5 53.20 -29.91 3.17
N GLN A 6 52.87 -29.72 1.89
CA GLN A 6 51.53 -29.52 1.33
C GLN A 6 50.73 -30.83 1.29
N THR A 7 49.41 -30.74 1.39
CA THR A 7 48.49 -31.71 0.77
C THR A 7 47.24 -30.99 0.27
N ALA A 8 46.96 -31.14 -1.03
CA ALA A 8 45.76 -30.69 -1.72
C ALA A 8 44.67 -31.78 -1.64
N LEU A 9 43.40 -31.38 -1.62
CA LEU A 9 42.25 -32.27 -1.80
C LEU A 9 41.37 -31.73 -2.93
N HIS A 10 41.27 -32.52 -3.99
CA HIS A 10 40.32 -32.46 -5.09
C HIS A 10 39.01 -33.17 -4.70
N THR A 11 37.86 -32.61 -5.06
CA THR A 11 36.62 -33.35 -5.44
C THR A 11 35.76 -32.44 -6.34
N VAL A 12 35.79 -32.62 -7.66
CA VAL A 12 34.86 -33.40 -8.52
C VAL A 12 33.53 -32.67 -8.81
N ALA A 13 33.42 -32.17 -10.04
CA ALA A 13 32.21 -31.67 -10.69
C ALA A 13 31.48 -32.81 -11.45
N PRO A 14 30.15 -32.74 -11.64
CA PRO A 14 29.43 -33.69 -12.50
C PRO A 14 29.37 -33.21 -13.98
N PRO A 15 29.17 -34.14 -14.94
CA PRO A 15 29.52 -33.96 -16.34
C PRO A 15 28.40 -33.40 -17.22
N ASP A 16 28.84 -32.78 -18.31
CA ASP A 16 28.08 -32.33 -19.47
C ASP A 16 27.52 -33.51 -20.30
N ALA A 17 26.36 -33.29 -20.94
CA ALA A 17 25.86 -34.12 -22.02
C ALA A 17 25.52 -33.23 -23.22
N GLU A 18 26.35 -33.29 -24.25
CA GLU A 18 26.11 -32.70 -25.57
C GLU A 18 25.43 -33.68 -26.54
N SER A 19 24.66 -33.07 -27.45
CA SER A 19 24.38 -33.47 -28.84
C SER A 19 23.25 -34.47 -29.14
N LYS A 20 22.21 -33.94 -29.79
CA LYS A 20 21.70 -34.44 -31.08
C LYS A 20 21.19 -33.26 -31.91
N LEU A 21 21.84 -33.05 -33.05
CA LEU A 21 21.39 -32.24 -34.19
C LEU A 21 20.51 -33.12 -35.11
N LEU A 22 19.47 -32.52 -35.70
CA LEU A 22 19.24 -32.40 -37.17
C LEU A 22 17.73 -32.35 -37.54
N GLY A 23 17.37 -31.34 -38.34
CA GLY A 23 16.18 -31.25 -39.21
C GLY A 23 14.98 -30.51 -38.61
N GLY A 24 14.42 -29.44 -39.18
CA GLY A 24 14.68 -28.80 -40.46
C GLY A 24 13.83 -27.53 -40.64
N GLU A 25 14.23 -26.81 -41.69
CA GLU A 25 13.49 -25.89 -42.55
C GLU A 25 13.05 -24.51 -42.05
N ALA A 26 13.62 -23.53 -42.77
CA ALA A 26 13.27 -22.13 -42.83
C ALA A 26 12.02 -21.93 -43.70
N GLY A 27 11.18 -20.98 -43.32
CA GLY A 27 10.11 -20.44 -44.15
C GLY A 27 9.96 -18.94 -43.90
N THR A 28 10.44 -18.15 -44.86
CA THR A 28 10.32 -16.69 -44.93
C THR A 28 8.98 -16.23 -45.54
N MET A 29 8.57 -15.01 -45.15
CA MET A 29 7.61 -14.08 -45.79
C MET A 29 6.11 -14.33 -45.61
N HIS A 30 5.42 -13.39 -44.94
CA HIS A 30 4.58 -12.42 -45.66
C HIS A 30 4.10 -11.26 -44.76
N GLU A 31 4.17 -10.05 -45.33
CA GLU A 31 3.54 -8.81 -44.90
C GLU A 31 2.00 -8.91 -44.93
N GLY A 32 1.32 -8.11 -44.09
CA GLY A 32 -0.14 -8.02 -44.10
C GLY A 32 -0.70 -7.01 -43.10
N SER A 33 -0.74 -5.76 -43.53
CA SER A 33 -1.44 -4.61 -42.96
C SER A 33 -2.91 -4.87 -42.59
N TRP A 34 -3.40 -4.30 -41.48
CA TRP A 34 -4.82 -3.99 -41.30
C TRP A 34 -5.00 -2.58 -40.73
N GLN A 35 -5.64 -1.75 -41.55
CA GLN A 35 -6.13 -0.40 -41.25
C GLN A 35 -7.58 -0.42 -40.75
N GLU A 36 -7.96 0.75 -40.23
CA GLU A 36 -9.18 1.23 -39.60
C GLU A 36 -10.49 1.12 -40.41
N GLY A 37 -11.63 1.28 -39.70
CA GLY A 37 -12.95 1.65 -40.23
C GLY A 37 -14.03 1.49 -39.15
N ALA A 38 -14.39 2.55 -38.42
CA ALA A 38 -15.39 3.58 -38.71
C ALA A 38 -16.86 3.16 -38.46
N ALA A 39 -17.53 3.91 -37.57
CA ALA A 39 -18.97 3.88 -37.26
C ALA A 39 -19.83 4.53 -38.36
N PRO A 40 -21.17 4.41 -38.27
CA PRO A 40 -21.96 5.65 -38.22
C PRO A 40 -23.20 5.61 -37.31
N ALA A 41 -23.69 6.82 -37.04
CA ALA A 41 -24.79 7.18 -36.15
C ALA A 41 -26.13 7.39 -36.88
N GLY A 42 -27.22 7.45 -36.10
CA GLY A 42 -28.36 8.33 -36.38
C GLY A 42 -29.76 7.72 -36.26
N SER A 43 -30.60 8.20 -35.34
CA SER A 43 -31.68 9.17 -35.66
C SER A 43 -32.70 9.30 -34.51
N LYS A 44 -33.37 10.46 -34.49
CA LYS A 44 -34.25 11.02 -33.45
C LYS A 44 -35.73 10.66 -33.72
N SER A 45 -36.59 10.71 -32.69
CA SER A 45 -37.87 11.44 -32.76
C SER A 45 -38.55 11.61 -31.40
N ALA A 46 -39.13 12.78 -31.21
CA ALA A 46 -39.81 13.30 -30.03
C ALA A 46 -41.33 13.07 -30.07
N TRP A 47 -41.99 13.13 -28.91
CA TRP A 47 -43.40 13.52 -28.77
C TRP A 47 -43.62 14.32 -27.48
N VAL A 48 -44.58 15.23 -27.56
CA VAL A 48 -44.91 16.39 -26.72
C VAL A 48 -46.34 16.21 -26.14
N GLU A 49 -46.68 17.03 -25.14
CA GLU A 49 -47.99 17.29 -24.47
C GLU A 49 -48.39 16.34 -23.31
N SER A 50 -48.98 16.76 -22.19
CA SER A 50 -49.27 18.07 -21.56
C SER A 50 -49.89 17.80 -20.17
N GLY A 51 -49.82 18.77 -19.22
CA GLY A 51 -50.84 18.90 -18.15
C GLY A 51 -50.41 18.94 -16.67
N ARG A 52 -50.05 20.16 -16.20
CA ARG A 52 -50.30 20.81 -14.88
C ARG A 52 -49.93 20.07 -13.59
N GLU A 53 -48.80 20.44 -12.96
CA GLU A 53 -48.65 21.51 -11.93
C GLU A 53 -49.10 21.11 -10.51
N ARG A 54 -48.10 20.82 -9.67
CA ARG A 54 -48.07 21.23 -8.26
C ARG A 54 -46.62 21.63 -7.95
N ALA A 55 -46.48 22.84 -7.39
CA ALA A 55 -45.22 23.55 -7.20
C ALA A 55 -44.19 22.76 -6.37
N ALA A 56 -42.97 22.66 -6.90
CA ALA A 56 -41.80 22.14 -6.23
C ALA A 56 -40.89 23.28 -5.78
N CYS A 57 -40.27 23.13 -4.60
CA CYS A 57 -39.22 24.00 -4.09
C CYS A 57 -37.88 23.61 -4.75
N ASP A 58 -37.24 24.56 -5.43
CA ASP A 58 -36.13 24.38 -6.38
C ASP A 58 -34.75 24.13 -5.74
N CYS A 59 -34.50 23.00 -5.06
CA CYS A 59 -33.12 22.74 -4.60
C CYS A 59 -32.58 21.30 -4.62
N CYS A 60 -33.34 20.27 -5.04
CA CYS A 60 -32.85 18.88 -4.91
C CYS A 60 -33.17 17.92 -6.06
N ALA A 61 -33.40 18.42 -7.28
CA ALA A 61 -33.60 17.56 -8.45
C ALA A 61 -32.41 17.66 -9.41
N ASN A 62 -31.35 16.88 -9.16
CA ASN A 62 -30.50 16.27 -10.19
C ASN A 62 -29.28 15.61 -9.55
N SER A 63 -29.34 14.28 -9.28
CA SER A 63 -28.24 13.32 -9.56
C SER A 63 -28.45 11.97 -8.86
N LEU A 64 -29.41 11.17 -9.32
CA LEU A 64 -29.35 9.70 -9.21
C LEU A 64 -30.04 9.08 -10.44
N PRO A 65 -29.40 8.18 -11.20
CA PRO A 65 -30.13 7.24 -12.05
C PRO A 65 -30.35 5.93 -11.29
N ALA A 66 -31.62 5.57 -11.12
CA ALA A 66 -32.06 4.23 -10.76
C ALA A 66 -32.87 3.65 -11.93
N ALA A 67 -32.52 2.44 -12.37
CA ALA A 67 -33.33 1.57 -13.21
C ALA A 67 -32.68 0.16 -13.13
N VAL A 68 -33.36 -0.99 -12.98
CA VAL A 68 -34.73 -1.39 -13.33
C VAL A 68 -35.11 -2.60 -12.47
N ALA A 69 -36.33 -2.63 -11.92
CA ALA A 69 -37.04 -3.86 -11.58
C ALA A 69 -38.42 -3.79 -12.25
N ASP A 70 -38.68 -4.69 -13.20
CA ASP A 70 -39.93 -4.79 -13.94
C ASP A 70 -40.81 -5.89 -13.32
N ARG A 71 -42.12 -5.61 -13.20
CA ARG A 71 -43.18 -6.55 -12.79
C ARG A 71 -44.21 -6.60 -13.91
N ARG A 72 -44.69 -7.80 -14.23
CA ARG A 72 -46.03 -8.00 -14.81
C ARG A 72 -46.76 -9.22 -14.21
N PRO A 73 -48.11 -9.28 -14.33
CA PRO A 73 -48.98 -9.93 -13.34
C PRO A 73 -49.84 -11.11 -13.88
N GLY A 74 -50.45 -11.87 -12.96
CA GLY A 74 -51.80 -12.45 -13.11
C GLY A 74 -51.93 -13.95 -13.43
N GLY A 75 -52.64 -14.69 -12.57
CA GLY A 75 -53.17 -16.06 -12.82
C GLY A 75 -53.73 -16.73 -11.56
N SER A 76 -54.94 -17.28 -11.63
CA SER A 76 -55.86 -17.60 -10.51
C SER A 76 -56.19 -19.11 -10.32
N HIS A 77 -56.20 -19.59 -9.06
CA HIS A 77 -56.97 -20.70 -8.41
C HIS A 77 -56.88 -22.17 -8.92
N PRO A 78 -57.26 -23.23 -8.12
CA PRO A 78 -57.56 -23.34 -6.67
C PRO A 78 -56.85 -24.54 -5.94
N ALA A 79 -57.24 -24.74 -4.67
CA ALA A 79 -56.75 -25.62 -3.62
C ALA A 79 -56.71 -27.14 -3.89
N GLU A 80 -55.78 -27.82 -3.20
CA GLU A 80 -55.98 -29.16 -2.61
C GLU A 80 -54.95 -29.39 -1.49
N SER A 81 -55.41 -29.89 -0.35
CA SER A 81 -54.59 -30.43 0.75
C SER A 81 -54.73 -31.96 0.77
N PRO A 82 -53.72 -32.67 1.29
CA PRO A 82 -54.00 -33.40 2.51
C PRO A 82 -52.89 -33.36 3.57
N SER A 83 -53.40 -33.37 4.80
CA SER A 83 -52.85 -33.74 6.10
C SER A 83 -52.08 -35.10 6.09
N ILE A 84 -51.08 -35.43 6.93
CA ILE A 84 -51.06 -35.57 8.40
C ILE A 84 -49.61 -35.93 8.86
N GLU A 85 -49.24 -35.38 10.04
CA GLU A 85 -48.31 -35.84 11.09
C GLU A 85 -46.82 -36.15 10.86
N GLY A 86 -46.02 -35.52 11.72
CA GLY A 86 -44.64 -35.90 12.05
C GLY A 86 -44.00 -34.84 12.92
N GLY A 87 -44.28 -34.87 14.23
CA GLY A 87 -43.87 -33.86 15.19
C GLY A 87 -42.35 -33.67 15.28
N MET A 88 -41.93 -32.40 15.37
CA MET A 88 -40.60 -32.04 15.84
C MET A 88 -40.68 -30.69 16.56
N ALA A 89 -40.13 -30.65 17.77
CA ALA A 89 -40.12 -29.52 18.69
C ALA A 89 -39.56 -28.24 18.05
N PRO A 90 -40.01 -27.03 18.45
CA PRO A 90 -39.47 -25.80 17.90
C PRO A 90 -38.06 -25.58 18.44
N SER A 91 -37.04 -25.88 17.63
CA SER A 91 -35.70 -25.38 17.84
C SER A 91 -35.70 -23.89 17.53
N SER A 92 -35.83 -23.06 18.57
CA SER A 92 -35.54 -21.64 18.50
C SER A 92 -34.06 -21.44 18.18
N THR A 93 -33.74 -21.36 16.90
CA THR A 93 -32.46 -20.82 16.43
C THR A 93 -32.80 -19.56 15.66
N GLU A 94 -32.80 -18.44 16.38
CA GLU A 94 -32.57 -17.15 15.74
C GLU A 94 -31.28 -17.28 14.91
N PRO A 95 -31.24 -16.82 13.65
CA PRO A 95 -29.96 -16.67 12.99
C PRO A 95 -29.19 -15.66 13.81
N ALA A 96 -28.11 -16.11 14.47
CA ALA A 96 -27.19 -15.25 15.18
C ALA A 96 -26.69 -14.20 14.20
N ALA A 97 -27.31 -13.02 14.23
CA ALA A 97 -26.81 -11.85 13.57
C ALA A 97 -25.43 -11.62 14.17
N ILE A 98 -24.38 -11.97 13.42
CA ILE A 98 -23.01 -11.57 13.73
C ILE A 98 -23.03 -10.05 13.63
N ARG A 99 -23.35 -9.39 14.75
CA ARG A 99 -23.15 -7.97 14.94
C ARG A 99 -21.65 -7.78 14.97
N ILE A 100 -21.04 -7.59 13.80
CA ILE A 100 -19.70 -7.03 13.70
C ILE A 100 -19.85 -5.60 14.22
N LYS A 101 -19.63 -5.40 15.53
CA LYS A 101 -19.30 -4.05 16.02
C LYS A 101 -18.08 -3.62 15.21
N PRO A 102 -18.08 -2.42 14.59
CA PRO A 102 -16.87 -1.92 13.97
C PRO A 102 -15.83 -1.81 15.09
N ALA A 103 -14.88 -2.74 15.09
CA ALA A 103 -13.75 -2.68 16.00
C ALA A 103 -13.11 -1.31 15.76
N ASN A 104 -13.04 -0.48 16.80
CA ASN A 104 -12.28 0.75 16.65
C ASN A 104 -10.82 0.33 16.33
N GLY A 105 -10.05 1.17 15.61
CA GLY A 105 -8.70 0.77 15.18
C GLY A 105 -7.79 0.35 16.34
N TRP A 106 -8.08 0.81 17.57
CA TRP A 106 -7.38 0.41 18.79
C TRP A 106 -7.71 -1.01 19.22
N ASP A 107 -8.95 -1.45 19.07
CA ASP A 107 -9.35 -2.83 19.29
C ASP A 107 -8.59 -3.75 18.31
N GLN A 108 -8.28 -3.35 17.08
CA GLN A 108 -7.43 -4.18 16.18
C GLN A 108 -5.95 -4.24 16.62
N ILE A 109 -5.46 -3.21 17.30
CA ILE A 109 -4.09 -3.17 17.85
C ILE A 109 -3.99 -4.03 19.12
N VAL A 110 -5.01 -3.98 19.97
CA VAL A 110 -5.05 -4.61 21.30
C VAL A 110 -5.73 -5.98 21.28
N SER A 111 -6.65 -6.23 20.33
CA SER A 111 -7.36 -7.51 20.19
C SER A 111 -6.38 -8.56 19.71
N ARG A 112 -5.83 -9.20 20.72
CA ARG A 112 -5.52 -10.60 20.73
C ARG A 112 -6.69 -11.41 20.12
N ARG A 113 -6.68 -11.67 18.81
CA ARG A 113 -6.64 -13.10 18.44
C ARG A 113 -5.28 -13.62 18.85
N ALA A 114 -5.02 -13.63 20.17
CA ALA A 114 -3.87 -14.31 20.72
C ALA A 114 -4.21 -15.78 20.58
N VAL A 115 -3.49 -16.40 19.66
CA VAL A 115 -3.40 -17.84 19.67
C VAL A 115 -2.68 -18.22 20.98
N PRO A 116 -3.20 -19.18 21.75
CA PRO A 116 -2.58 -19.65 22.98
C PRO A 116 -1.09 -19.96 22.81
N CYS A 117 -0.27 -19.49 23.76
CA CYS A 117 1.20 -19.54 23.78
C CYS A 117 1.77 -20.95 23.58
N ASP A 118 1.05 -21.98 24.04
CA ASP A 118 1.50 -23.37 23.99
C ASP A 118 1.45 -23.98 22.56
N SER A 119 0.88 -23.25 21.59
CA SER A 119 0.82 -23.64 20.17
C SER A 119 1.69 -22.80 19.24
N ALA A 120 2.45 -21.83 19.77
CA ALA A 120 3.21 -20.86 18.96
C ALA A 120 4.27 -21.51 18.05
N LYS A 121 4.74 -22.72 18.38
CA LYS A 121 5.69 -23.48 17.56
C LYS A 121 5.07 -24.09 16.30
N ASP A 122 3.79 -24.46 16.38
CA ASP A 122 3.06 -25.18 15.33
C ASP A 122 2.10 -24.26 14.55
N GLN A 123 2.05 -22.98 14.93
CA GLN A 123 1.33 -21.92 14.24
C GLN A 123 1.92 -21.70 12.85
N ARG A 124 1.19 -22.17 11.83
CA ARG A 124 1.43 -21.83 10.43
C ARG A 124 0.47 -20.73 9.99
N TRP A 125 1.02 -19.63 9.51
CA TRP A 125 0.25 -18.62 8.80
C TRP A 125 0.22 -18.97 7.31
N THR A 126 -0.99 -19.12 6.76
CA THR A 126 -1.26 -19.37 5.34
C THR A 126 -1.31 -18.06 4.55
N PHE A 127 -0.56 -17.97 3.44
CA PHE A 127 -0.54 -16.83 2.52
C PHE A 127 -0.57 -17.31 1.08
N GLY A 128 -1.70 -17.11 0.40
CA GLY A 128 -1.87 -17.62 -0.96
C GLY A 128 -1.76 -19.14 -0.97
N ASP A 129 -0.73 -19.66 -1.63
CA ASP A 129 -0.39 -21.08 -1.76
C ASP A 129 0.62 -21.60 -0.71
N GLY A 130 1.18 -20.73 0.14
CA GLY A 130 2.25 -21.07 1.08
C GLY A 130 1.86 -20.97 2.56
N THR A 131 2.59 -21.68 3.43
CA THR A 131 2.50 -21.53 4.89
C THR A 131 3.86 -21.24 5.51
N VAL A 132 3.93 -20.31 6.46
CA VAL A 132 5.14 -20.07 7.27
C VAL A 132 4.84 -20.25 8.74
N SER A 133 5.69 -21.03 9.42
CA SER A 133 5.71 -21.14 10.87
C SER A 133 6.49 -20.00 11.52
N LEU A 134 6.23 -19.75 12.80
CA LEU A 134 7.00 -18.77 13.58
C LEU A 134 8.50 -19.09 13.58
N TRP A 135 8.85 -20.37 13.60
CA TRP A 135 10.25 -20.79 13.58
C TRP A 135 10.92 -20.54 12.25
N GLU A 136 10.25 -20.80 11.13
CA GLU A 136 10.79 -20.49 9.79
C GLU A 136 10.99 -18.97 9.63
N LEU A 137 10.09 -18.15 10.17
CA LEU A 137 10.22 -16.70 10.16
C LEU A 137 11.43 -16.23 11.00
N VAL A 138 11.54 -16.70 12.25
CA VAL A 138 12.59 -16.27 13.21
C VAL A 138 13.96 -16.83 12.82
N ALA A 139 14.03 -18.05 12.30
CA ALA A 139 15.26 -18.64 11.80
C ALA A 139 15.72 -18.03 10.47
N GLY A 140 14.83 -17.34 9.75
CA GLY A 140 15.13 -16.68 8.49
C GLY A 140 16.19 -15.59 8.62
N VAL A 141 17.06 -15.49 7.61
CA VAL A 141 18.14 -14.48 7.55
C VAL A 141 17.61 -13.04 7.68
N ASN A 142 16.42 -12.76 7.14
CA ASN A 142 15.79 -11.44 7.22
C ASN A 142 15.50 -11.06 8.68
N PHE A 143 14.97 -11.98 9.47
CA PHE A 143 14.70 -11.73 10.89
C PHE A 143 15.99 -11.57 11.68
N GLN A 144 17.01 -12.39 11.41
CA GLN A 144 18.30 -12.29 12.10
C GLN A 144 18.98 -10.93 11.85
N VAL A 145 19.01 -10.48 10.60
CA VAL A 145 19.54 -9.15 10.24
C VAL A 145 18.71 -8.04 10.90
N TYR A 146 17.38 -8.15 10.85
CA TYR A 146 16.47 -7.21 11.49
C TYR A 146 16.75 -7.10 12.99
N ALA A 147 16.75 -8.23 13.71
CA ALA A 147 17.00 -8.29 15.15
C ALA A 147 18.40 -7.78 15.52
N GLY A 148 19.42 -8.15 14.74
CA GLY A 148 20.79 -7.66 14.93
C GLY A 148 20.85 -6.13 14.87
N ILE A 149 20.24 -5.51 13.85
CA ILE A 149 20.20 -4.05 13.72
C ILE A 149 19.49 -3.38 14.91
N HIS A 150 18.43 -3.98 15.45
CA HIS A 150 17.74 -3.47 16.64
C HIS A 150 18.62 -3.53 17.90
N VAL A 151 19.29 -4.66 18.12
CA VAL A 151 20.20 -4.83 19.26
C VAL A 151 21.34 -3.81 19.18
N TRP A 152 21.94 -3.63 17.99
CA TRP A 152 23.00 -2.64 17.80
C TRP A 152 22.52 -1.20 17.95
N ALA A 153 21.31 -0.87 17.49
CA ALA A 153 20.70 0.43 17.74
C ALA A 153 20.50 0.69 19.24
N LEU A 154 20.02 -0.31 20.00
CA LEU A 154 19.88 -0.21 21.45
C LEU A 154 21.24 0.00 22.13
N VAL A 155 22.26 -0.77 21.76
CA VAL A 155 23.63 -0.59 22.27
C VAL A 155 24.15 0.83 21.98
N ALA A 156 23.92 1.36 20.77
CA ALA A 156 24.33 2.71 20.40
C ALA A 156 23.65 3.80 21.25
N VAL A 157 22.38 3.62 21.60
CA VAL A 157 21.63 4.52 22.49
C VAL A 157 22.12 4.40 23.93
N LEU A 158 22.35 3.19 24.44
CA LEU A 158 22.87 2.99 25.79
C LEU A 158 24.30 3.55 25.98
N GLN A 159 25.08 3.58 24.90
CA GLN A 159 26.42 4.17 24.88
C GLN A 159 26.44 5.63 24.43
N TRP A 160 25.32 6.34 24.48
CA TRP A 160 25.22 7.72 24.01
C TRP A 160 26.18 8.67 24.73
N ARG A 161 26.94 9.46 23.95
CA ARG A 161 27.92 10.43 24.48
C ARG A 161 27.80 11.85 23.90
N SER A 162 26.98 12.07 22.86
CA SER A 162 26.96 13.36 22.16
C SER A 162 25.67 13.62 21.38
N TRP A 163 25.14 14.84 21.49
CA TRP A 163 24.01 15.33 20.69
C TRP A 163 24.31 15.42 19.18
N ARG A 164 25.59 15.47 18.78
CA ARG A 164 25.97 15.41 17.36
C ARG A 164 25.50 14.12 16.68
N LEU A 165 25.49 13.01 17.44
CA LEU A 165 25.02 11.71 16.95
C LEU A 165 23.50 11.68 16.75
N VAL A 166 22.75 12.43 17.56
CA VAL A 166 21.31 12.62 17.39
C VAL A 166 21.04 13.40 16.10
N GLY A 167 21.78 14.49 15.86
CA GLY A 167 21.71 15.26 14.62
C GLY A 167 22.05 14.42 13.38
N LEU A 168 23.10 13.58 13.46
CA LEU A 168 23.47 12.63 12.42
C LEU A 168 22.35 11.62 12.15
N CYS A 169 21.78 11.01 13.20
CA CYS A 169 20.67 10.08 13.08
C CYS A 169 19.47 10.73 12.38
N ALA A 170 19.08 11.93 12.79
CA ALA A 170 17.99 12.69 12.18
C ALA A 170 18.27 13.03 10.70
N ALA A 171 19.49 13.45 10.37
CA ALA A 171 19.87 13.77 9.00
C ALA A 171 19.80 12.54 8.08
N VAL A 172 20.39 11.41 8.51
CA VAL A 172 20.38 10.17 7.72
C VAL A 172 18.97 9.58 7.66
N TYR A 173 18.17 9.73 8.71
CA TYR A 173 16.74 9.38 8.70
C TYR A 173 15.98 10.14 7.61
N VAL A 174 16.10 11.47 7.57
CA VAL A 174 15.42 12.31 6.57
C VAL A 174 15.85 11.94 5.15
N LEU A 175 17.14 11.70 4.93
CA LEU A 175 17.66 11.27 3.63
C LEU A 175 17.04 9.93 3.17
N LYS A 176 17.02 8.93 4.03
CA LYS A 176 16.44 7.61 3.71
C LYS A 176 14.93 7.67 3.53
N MET A 177 14.24 8.37 4.42
CA MET A 177 12.79 8.54 4.32
C MET A 177 12.44 9.26 3.01
N PHE A 178 13.16 10.32 2.64
CA PHE A 178 12.97 10.98 1.35
C PHE A 178 13.26 10.06 0.15
N GLY A 179 14.25 9.17 0.25
CA GLY A 179 14.50 8.13 -0.75
C GLY A 179 13.31 7.19 -0.95
N ILE A 180 12.64 6.80 0.14
CA ILE A 180 11.41 6.00 0.08
C ILE A 180 10.26 6.84 -0.48
N THR A 181 9.96 8.00 0.11
CA THR A 181 8.75 8.78 -0.22
C THR A 181 8.85 9.48 -1.57
N GLY A 182 9.97 10.16 -1.82
CA GLY A 182 10.22 10.86 -3.08
C GLY A 182 10.62 9.90 -4.21
N GLY A 183 11.42 8.86 -3.90
CA GLY A 183 11.97 7.94 -4.89
C GLY A 183 11.08 6.72 -5.16
N PHE A 184 11.02 5.78 -4.23
CA PHE A 184 10.27 4.53 -4.45
C PHE A 184 8.77 4.78 -4.60
N HIS A 185 8.22 5.65 -3.76
CA HIS A 185 6.78 5.87 -3.69
C HIS A 185 6.29 6.80 -4.81
N ARG A 186 6.58 8.11 -4.73
CA ARG A 186 6.01 9.10 -5.67
C ARG A 186 6.58 8.97 -7.08
N LEU A 187 7.88 8.71 -7.24
CA LEU A 187 8.49 8.59 -8.58
C LEU A 187 8.26 7.22 -9.23
N LEU A 188 8.73 6.15 -8.60
CA LEU A 188 8.74 4.83 -9.24
C LEU A 188 7.38 4.13 -9.19
N SER A 189 6.66 4.20 -8.06
CA SER A 189 5.38 3.51 -7.94
C SER A 189 4.25 4.26 -8.65
N HIS A 190 4.15 5.57 -8.42
CA HIS A 190 2.99 6.37 -8.88
C HIS A 190 3.25 7.32 -10.04
N ARG A 191 4.52 7.54 -10.39
CA ARG A 191 4.93 8.46 -11.48
C ARG A 191 4.35 9.86 -11.32
N SER A 192 4.27 10.33 -10.09
CA SER A 192 3.68 11.63 -9.73
C SER A 192 4.52 12.82 -10.21
N TYR A 193 5.74 12.58 -10.70
CA TYR A 193 6.60 13.57 -11.34
C TYR A 193 7.60 12.90 -12.29
N LYS A 194 8.29 13.70 -13.09
CA LYS A 194 9.31 13.24 -14.04
C LYS A 194 10.70 13.75 -13.67
N THR A 195 11.71 13.00 -14.10
CA THR A 195 13.12 13.35 -13.93
C THR A 195 13.98 12.66 -14.99
N SER A 196 15.28 12.98 -15.05
CA SER A 196 16.25 12.32 -15.93
C SER A 196 16.51 10.88 -15.49
N ARG A 197 17.01 10.02 -16.38
CA ARG A 197 17.37 8.63 -16.02
C ARG A 197 18.43 8.56 -14.92
N THR A 198 19.45 9.42 -15.00
CA THR A 198 20.52 9.48 -14.00
C THR A 198 19.98 9.86 -12.62
N PHE A 199 19.13 10.87 -12.55
CA PHE A 199 18.56 11.30 -11.28
C PHE A 199 17.51 10.31 -10.76
N GLN A 200 16.76 9.64 -11.65
CA GLN A 200 15.90 8.51 -11.27
C GLN A 200 16.71 7.40 -10.59
N PHE A 201 17.86 7.02 -11.15
CA PHE A 201 18.74 6.04 -10.52
C PHE A 201 19.27 6.53 -9.18
N ALA A 202 19.66 7.80 -9.07
CA ALA A 202 20.10 8.39 -7.80
C ALA A 202 19.01 8.36 -6.71
N MET A 203 17.76 8.67 -7.07
CA MET A 203 16.61 8.58 -6.17
C MET A 203 16.33 7.13 -5.76
N ALA A 204 16.44 6.18 -6.68
CA ALA A 204 16.27 4.76 -6.39
C ALA A 204 17.40 4.23 -5.48
N TRP A 205 18.64 4.67 -5.69
CA TRP A 205 19.78 4.36 -4.85
C TRP A 205 19.57 4.89 -3.43
N LEU A 206 19.11 6.13 -3.29
CA LEU A 206 18.77 6.72 -1.99
C LEU A 206 17.64 5.94 -1.29
N GLY A 207 16.63 5.47 -2.03
CA GLY A 207 15.59 4.59 -1.49
C GLY A 207 16.15 3.27 -0.94
N CYS A 208 17.10 2.66 -1.65
CA CYS A 208 17.76 1.43 -1.19
C CYS A 208 18.55 1.63 0.12
N CYS A 209 19.03 2.84 0.43
CA CYS A 209 19.70 3.13 1.70
C CYS A 209 18.80 2.90 2.93
N ALA A 210 17.47 2.91 2.77
CA ALA A 210 16.52 2.52 3.82
C ALA A 210 16.49 1.02 4.11
N PHE A 211 17.19 0.22 3.30
CA PHE A 211 17.32 -1.23 3.42
C PHE A 211 15.97 -1.96 3.44
N GLN A 212 15.04 -1.52 2.58
CA GLN A 212 13.69 -2.09 2.43
C GLN A 212 13.53 -2.89 1.14
N LYS A 213 14.50 -3.76 0.84
CA LYS A 213 14.62 -4.53 -0.43
C LYS A 213 14.79 -3.61 -1.66
N GLY A 214 14.72 -4.19 -2.85
CA GLY A 214 14.98 -3.50 -4.11
C GLY A 214 13.78 -2.72 -4.66
N PRO A 215 14.01 -1.77 -5.61
CA PRO A 215 12.97 -0.93 -6.17
C PRO A 215 11.85 -1.69 -6.89
N LEU A 216 12.14 -2.77 -7.62
CA LEU A 216 11.09 -3.52 -8.32
C LEU A 216 10.24 -4.27 -7.31
N TRP A 217 10.85 -4.91 -6.31
CA TRP A 217 10.14 -5.57 -5.21
C TRP A 217 9.23 -4.59 -4.46
N TRP A 218 9.75 -3.43 -4.06
CA TRP A 218 9.00 -2.44 -3.30
C TRP A 218 7.83 -1.89 -4.12
N CYS A 219 8.09 -1.47 -5.36
CA CYS A 219 7.06 -0.90 -6.23
C CYS A 219 6.01 -1.93 -6.64
N SER A 220 6.37 -3.20 -6.86
CA SER A 220 5.39 -4.24 -7.22
C SER A 220 4.42 -4.50 -6.07
N HIS A 221 4.93 -4.61 -4.84
CA HIS A 221 4.10 -4.80 -3.65
C HIS A 221 3.22 -3.57 -3.40
N HIS A 222 3.77 -2.36 -3.54
CA HIS A 222 3.01 -1.14 -3.33
C HIS A 222 1.89 -0.92 -4.35
N ARG A 223 2.18 -1.16 -5.64
CA ARG A 223 1.14 -1.10 -6.69
C ARG A 223 0.09 -2.18 -6.52
N HIS A 224 0.47 -3.37 -6.06
CA HIS A 224 -0.48 -4.44 -5.74
C HIS A 224 -1.36 -4.04 -4.55
N HIS A 225 -0.77 -3.53 -3.47
CA HIS A 225 -1.50 -2.98 -2.32
C HIS A 225 -2.53 -1.94 -2.76
N HIS A 226 -2.17 -0.96 -3.58
CA HIS A 226 -3.15 0.01 -4.07
C HIS A 226 -4.30 -0.61 -4.90
N ARG A 227 -4.08 -1.73 -5.60
CA ARG A 227 -5.17 -2.38 -6.36
C ARG A 227 -6.11 -3.18 -5.47
N THR A 228 -5.59 -3.74 -4.38
CA THR A 228 -6.31 -4.71 -3.55
C THR A 228 -6.35 -4.32 -2.07
N ALA A 229 -6.16 -3.04 -1.75
CA ALA A 229 -5.97 -2.54 -0.40
C ALA A 229 -7.05 -3.07 0.54
N ASP A 230 -6.61 -3.63 1.67
CA ASP A 230 -7.48 -4.20 2.71
C ASP A 230 -8.41 -5.36 2.31
N THR A 231 -8.21 -5.92 1.12
CA THR A 231 -8.80 -7.21 0.73
C THR A 231 -7.87 -8.36 1.14
N PRO A 232 -8.34 -9.62 1.15
CA PRO A 232 -7.50 -10.78 1.43
C PRO A 232 -6.28 -10.93 0.51
N ALA A 233 -6.28 -10.28 -0.66
CA ALA A 233 -5.16 -10.30 -1.60
C ALA A 233 -4.04 -9.30 -1.25
N ASP A 234 -4.26 -8.37 -0.33
CA ASP A 234 -3.25 -7.42 0.15
C ASP A 234 -2.37 -8.05 1.24
N ALA A 235 -1.12 -8.36 0.88
CA ALA A 235 -0.16 -9.08 1.72
C ALA A 235 0.09 -8.44 3.10
N HIS A 236 -0.16 -7.14 3.25
CA HIS A 236 0.07 -6.41 4.49
C HIS A 236 -1.16 -5.68 5.00
N SER A 237 -2.37 -6.15 4.69
CA SER A 237 -3.58 -5.58 5.28
C SER A 237 -3.65 -5.85 6.79
N PRO A 238 -3.73 -4.81 7.63
CA PRO A 238 -3.98 -4.99 9.06
C PRO A 238 -5.43 -5.40 9.35
N VAL A 239 -6.37 -5.14 8.44
CA VAL A 239 -7.78 -5.53 8.57
C VAL A 239 -7.94 -7.05 8.44
N GLN A 240 -7.18 -7.67 7.53
CA GLN A 240 -7.26 -9.11 7.27
C GLN A 240 -6.36 -9.93 8.20
N PHE A 241 -5.12 -9.47 8.42
CA PHE A 241 -4.07 -10.28 9.07
C PHE A 241 -3.63 -9.73 10.43
N GLY A 242 -4.20 -8.61 10.86
CA GLY A 242 -3.90 -7.98 12.14
C GLY A 242 -2.67 -7.07 12.12
N PHE A 243 -2.55 -6.29 13.20
CA PHE A 243 -1.55 -5.22 13.32
C PHE A 243 -0.11 -5.73 13.17
N TRP A 244 0.31 -6.75 13.92
CA TRP A 244 1.71 -7.19 13.96
C TRP A 244 2.19 -7.79 12.64
N TRP A 245 1.29 -8.48 11.92
CA TRP A 245 1.60 -9.00 10.60
C TRP A 245 1.84 -7.86 9.60
N SER A 246 0.89 -6.93 9.51
CA SER A 246 0.97 -5.75 8.64
C SER A 246 2.16 -4.85 8.97
N HIS A 247 2.50 -4.72 10.26
CA HIS A 247 3.60 -3.89 10.71
C HIS A 247 4.97 -4.52 10.42
N VAL A 248 5.20 -5.80 10.69
CA VAL A 248 6.55 -6.40 10.56
C VAL A 248 6.54 -7.77 9.88
N GLY A 249 5.56 -8.62 10.22
CA GLY A 249 5.56 -10.03 9.82
C GLY A 249 5.66 -10.26 8.31
N TRP A 250 4.86 -9.54 7.52
CA TRP A 250 4.83 -9.69 6.06
C TRP A 250 6.18 -9.41 5.40
N PHE A 251 6.90 -8.41 5.92
CA PHE A 251 8.16 -7.94 5.33
C PHE A 251 9.31 -8.90 5.60
N LEU A 252 9.31 -9.55 6.77
CA LEU A 252 10.31 -10.54 7.16
C LEU A 252 10.07 -11.91 6.53
N CYS A 253 8.84 -12.19 6.10
CA CYS A 253 8.47 -13.40 5.39
C CYS A 253 9.25 -13.55 4.07
N SER A 254 9.60 -14.79 3.70
CA SER A 254 10.40 -15.12 2.51
C SER A 254 9.77 -16.22 1.65
N THR A 255 8.45 -16.32 1.63
CA THR A 255 7.73 -17.21 0.72
C THR A 255 7.77 -16.68 -0.72
N ALA A 256 7.58 -17.58 -1.69
CA ALA A 256 7.45 -17.23 -3.10
C ALA A 256 6.31 -16.22 -3.35
N SER A 257 5.23 -16.28 -2.55
CA SER A 257 4.13 -15.31 -2.62
C SER A 257 4.53 -13.88 -2.26
N MET A 258 5.68 -13.69 -1.60
CA MET A 258 6.29 -12.40 -1.25
C MET A 258 7.37 -11.98 -2.25
N ASP A 259 7.56 -12.70 -3.36
CA ASP A 259 8.47 -12.26 -4.43
C ASP A 259 7.88 -11.11 -5.24
N ALA A 260 8.76 -10.40 -5.95
CA ALA A 260 8.35 -9.27 -6.78
C ALA A 260 7.44 -9.73 -7.92
N ARG A 261 6.25 -9.11 -8.04
CA ARG A 261 5.31 -9.32 -9.15
C ARG A 261 5.74 -8.46 -10.33
N LEU A 262 6.68 -8.95 -11.13
CA LEU A 262 7.31 -8.17 -12.19
C LEU A 262 6.31 -7.69 -13.26
N GLU A 263 5.24 -8.46 -13.47
CA GLU A 263 4.09 -8.13 -14.31
C GLU A 263 3.32 -6.89 -13.83
N ALA A 264 3.41 -6.52 -12.55
CA ALA A 264 2.81 -5.29 -12.00
C ALA A 264 3.66 -4.03 -12.28
N VAL A 265 4.93 -4.20 -12.67
CA VAL A 265 5.92 -3.13 -12.88
C VAL A 265 6.70 -3.24 -14.21
N PRO A 266 6.03 -3.51 -15.36
CA PRO A 266 6.73 -3.74 -16.63
C PRO A 266 7.52 -2.52 -17.11
N ASP A 267 7.10 -1.31 -16.73
CA ASP A 267 7.84 -0.08 -16.98
C ASP A 267 9.20 -0.02 -16.27
N LEU A 268 9.29 -0.55 -15.05
CA LEU A 268 10.53 -0.56 -14.27
C LEU A 268 11.44 -1.71 -14.73
N VAL A 269 10.86 -2.87 -15.05
CA VAL A 269 11.58 -4.05 -15.57
C VAL A 269 12.34 -3.73 -16.87
N ARG A 270 11.78 -2.85 -17.72
CA ARG A 270 12.44 -2.39 -18.95
C ARG A 270 13.72 -1.56 -18.72
N ARG A 271 13.99 -1.11 -17.49
CA ARG A 271 15.18 -0.33 -17.12
C ARG A 271 16.27 -1.25 -16.57
N ALA A 272 17.39 -1.39 -17.29
CA ALA A 272 18.48 -2.28 -16.89
C ALA A 272 19.12 -1.85 -15.58
N GLU A 273 19.27 -0.54 -15.38
CA GLU A 273 19.81 0.09 -14.18
C GLU A 273 18.97 -0.21 -12.93
N LEU A 274 17.64 -0.25 -13.05
CA LEU A 274 16.75 -0.58 -11.94
C LEU A 274 16.73 -2.07 -11.65
N ARG A 275 16.82 -2.94 -12.66
CA ARG A 275 16.98 -4.39 -12.47
C ARG A 275 18.29 -4.73 -11.76
N TRP A 276 19.39 -4.07 -12.14
CA TRP A 276 20.66 -4.22 -11.46
C TRP A 276 20.55 -3.79 -10.00
N LEU A 277 19.97 -2.62 -9.75
CA LEU A 277 19.81 -2.11 -8.39
C LEU A 277 18.89 -2.98 -7.54
N ASP A 278 17.84 -3.56 -8.12
CA ASP A 278 16.94 -4.49 -7.43
C ASP A 278 17.64 -5.78 -7.01
N LYS A 279 18.44 -6.37 -7.91
CA LYS A 279 19.26 -7.54 -7.61
C LYS A 279 20.31 -7.26 -6.53
N TYR A 280 20.91 -6.08 -6.56
CA TYR A 280 22.02 -5.69 -5.68
C TYR A 280 21.61 -4.60 -4.67
N HIS A 281 20.36 -4.61 -4.21
CA HIS A 281 19.78 -3.57 -3.35
C HIS A 281 20.47 -3.42 -1.98
N TYR A 282 21.28 -4.41 -1.58
CA TYR A 282 22.10 -4.36 -0.37
C TYR A 282 23.40 -3.55 -0.54
N ILE A 283 23.81 -3.21 -1.77
CA ILE A 283 25.02 -2.40 -2.01
C ILE A 283 24.87 -0.96 -1.47
N PRO A 284 23.79 -0.20 -1.77
CA PRO A 284 23.63 1.15 -1.24
C PRO A 284 23.68 1.26 0.30
N PRO A 285 22.91 0.46 1.09
CA PRO A 285 23.00 0.54 2.54
C PRO A 285 24.36 0.08 3.08
N PHE A 286 25.01 -0.90 2.45
CA PHE A 286 26.37 -1.31 2.82
C PHE A 286 27.39 -0.17 2.63
N LEU A 287 27.37 0.49 1.47
CA LEU A 287 28.27 1.62 1.20
C LEU A 287 27.99 2.83 2.11
N LEU A 288 26.73 3.06 2.47
CA LEU A 288 26.37 4.07 3.48
C LEU A 288 26.98 3.73 4.85
N ALA A 289 26.91 2.47 5.29
CA ALA A 289 27.51 2.04 6.56
C ALA A 289 29.04 2.19 6.55
N VAL A 290 29.71 1.82 5.44
CA VAL A 290 31.15 2.00 5.26
C VAL A 290 31.53 3.49 5.31
N ALA A 291 30.78 4.35 4.62
CA ALA A 291 31.03 5.79 4.63
C ALA A 291 30.86 6.40 6.04
N LEU A 292 29.84 5.99 6.78
CA LEU A 292 29.63 6.42 8.17
C LEU A 292 30.74 5.93 9.10
N TYR A 293 31.20 4.69 8.93
CA TYR A 293 32.33 4.15 9.68
C TYR A 293 33.61 4.94 9.40
N ALA A 294 33.90 5.23 8.13
CA ALA A 294 35.06 6.04 7.75
C ALA A 294 34.99 7.47 8.32
N ALA A 295 33.79 8.05 8.42
CA ALA A 295 33.59 9.41 8.93
C ALA A 295 33.72 9.54 10.45
N GLY A 296 33.34 8.51 11.23
CA GLY A 296 33.34 8.64 12.69
C GLY A 296 33.22 7.35 13.47
N GLY A 297 33.61 6.23 12.85
CA GLY A 297 33.68 4.91 13.47
C GLY A 297 32.32 4.32 13.86
N TRP A 298 32.36 3.38 14.82
CA TRP A 298 31.18 2.66 15.29
C TRP A 298 30.05 3.55 15.83
N PRO A 299 30.29 4.67 16.55
CA PRO A 299 29.20 5.56 16.95
C PRO A 299 28.40 6.11 15.77
N TYR A 300 29.05 6.43 14.65
CA TYR A 300 28.40 6.94 13.44
C TYR A 300 27.60 5.84 12.74
N VAL A 301 28.08 4.59 12.74
CA VAL A 301 27.30 3.45 12.25
C VAL A 301 26.10 3.18 13.16
N GLY A 302 26.30 3.15 14.47
CA GLY A 302 25.24 2.88 15.45
C GLY A 302 24.11 3.90 15.40
N TRP A 303 24.44 5.19 15.35
CA TRP A 303 23.43 6.27 15.28
C TRP A 303 22.97 6.58 13.86
N GLY A 304 23.93 6.77 12.95
CA GLY A 304 23.68 7.19 11.58
C GLY A 304 23.09 6.08 10.71
N PHE A 305 23.42 4.81 10.91
CA PHE A 305 22.88 3.69 10.14
C PHE A 305 21.86 2.87 10.93
N MET A 306 22.26 2.27 12.07
CA MET A 306 21.44 1.29 12.79
C MET A 306 20.18 1.92 13.39
N LEU A 307 20.33 2.89 14.29
CA LEU A 307 19.19 3.54 14.95
C LEU A 307 18.28 4.24 13.94
N SER A 308 18.85 5.00 13.00
CA SER A 308 18.05 5.67 11.98
C SER A 308 17.34 4.67 11.03
N ASN A 309 17.88 3.45 10.81
CA ASN A 309 17.16 2.39 10.08
C ASN A 309 15.99 1.85 10.88
N VAL A 310 16.18 1.54 12.17
CA VAL A 310 15.09 1.09 13.05
C VAL A 310 13.95 2.10 13.05
N LEU A 311 14.27 3.39 13.23
CA LEU A 311 13.26 4.45 13.19
C LEU A 311 12.59 4.55 11.81
N CYS A 312 13.37 4.48 10.72
CA CYS A 312 12.84 4.56 9.36
C CYS A 312 11.90 3.39 9.05
N TRP A 313 12.28 2.16 9.39
CA TRP A 313 11.47 0.96 9.24
C TRP A 313 10.15 1.08 9.98
N HIS A 314 10.17 1.35 11.29
CA HIS A 314 8.92 1.47 12.04
C HIS A 314 8.05 2.63 11.57
N ALA A 315 8.64 3.76 11.15
CA ALA A 315 7.88 4.86 10.57
C ALA A 315 7.19 4.45 9.26
N THR A 316 7.88 3.75 8.35
CA THR A 316 7.26 3.23 7.12
C THR A 316 6.23 2.13 7.39
N TYR A 317 6.50 1.24 8.35
CA TYR A 317 5.61 0.15 8.69
C TYR A 317 4.33 0.62 9.36
N CYS A 318 4.37 1.76 10.08
CA CYS A 318 3.18 2.42 10.59
C CYS A 318 2.25 2.92 9.47
N ILE A 319 2.75 3.16 8.25
CA ILE A 319 1.88 3.50 7.11
C ILE A 319 1.07 2.28 6.68
N ASN A 320 1.67 1.09 6.66
CA ASN A 320 0.95 -0.14 6.35
C ASN A 320 -0.05 -0.51 7.44
N SER A 321 0.33 -0.31 8.72
CA SER A 321 -0.49 -0.72 9.87
C SER A 321 -1.37 0.41 10.42
N LEU A 322 -0.78 1.37 11.13
CA LEU A 322 -1.53 2.43 11.81
C LEU A 322 -2.30 3.33 10.85
N ALA A 323 -1.77 3.66 9.66
CA ALA A 323 -2.50 4.51 8.73
C ALA A 323 -3.71 3.80 8.07
N HIS A 324 -3.86 2.48 8.25
CA HIS A 324 -5.05 1.72 7.89
C HIS A 324 -5.97 1.38 9.08
N LEU A 325 -5.65 1.85 10.29
CA LEU A 325 -6.45 1.60 11.51
C LEU A 325 -6.84 2.89 12.23
N VAL A 326 -5.93 3.86 12.33
CA VAL A 326 -6.03 5.03 13.21
C VAL A 326 -5.83 6.33 12.43
N GLY A 327 -6.87 7.17 12.44
CA GLY A 327 -6.83 8.49 11.84
C GLY A 327 -8.19 8.93 11.31
N ARG A 328 -8.20 9.94 10.44
CA ARG A 328 -9.42 10.48 9.83
C ARG A 328 -9.56 9.99 8.40
N ARG A 329 -10.72 9.46 8.05
CA ARG A 329 -11.09 9.13 6.68
C ARG A 329 -11.92 10.29 6.13
N ARG A 330 -11.41 10.94 5.08
CA ARG A 330 -12.04 12.11 4.45
C ARG A 330 -12.69 11.74 3.12
N TYR A 331 -12.04 10.87 2.37
CA TYR A 331 -12.51 10.37 1.10
C TYR A 331 -12.95 8.93 1.29
N SER A 332 -14.14 8.61 0.80
CA SER A 332 -14.45 7.27 0.35
C SER A 332 -13.48 6.97 -0.79
N CYS A 333 -12.70 5.91 -0.67
CA CYS A 333 -11.91 5.40 -1.79
C CYS A 333 -12.93 4.83 -2.77
N GLU A 334 -13.56 5.69 -3.57
CA GLU A 334 -14.78 5.40 -4.33
C GLU A 334 -14.58 4.26 -5.34
N PHE A 335 -13.35 4.10 -5.82
CA PHE A 335 -12.92 3.00 -6.69
C PHE A 335 -12.36 1.78 -5.95
N GLN A 336 -12.29 1.83 -4.62
CA GLN A 336 -11.79 0.78 -3.72
C GLN A 336 -12.69 0.71 -2.49
N THR A 337 -13.87 0.11 -2.66
CA THR A 337 -14.89 -0.08 -1.62
C THR A 337 -14.35 -0.67 -0.31
N HIS A 338 -13.22 -1.38 -0.37
CA HIS A 338 -12.60 -2.06 0.76
C HIS A 338 -11.43 -1.33 1.44
N CYS A 339 -10.96 -0.19 0.91
CA CYS A 339 -9.78 0.49 1.44
C CYS A 339 -10.08 1.29 2.73
N ASP A 340 -9.31 1.02 3.80
CA ASP A 340 -9.43 1.62 5.13
C ASP A 340 -8.30 2.62 5.46
N ALA A 341 -7.63 3.15 4.45
CA ALA A 341 -6.62 4.19 4.62
C ALA A 341 -7.18 5.45 5.32
N ARG A 342 -6.40 6.01 6.24
CA ARG A 342 -6.74 7.14 7.12
C ARG A 342 -5.60 8.16 7.16
N ASN A 343 -5.97 9.44 7.26
CA ASN A 343 -5.03 10.53 7.47
C ASN A 343 -4.65 10.65 8.95
N ASN A 344 -3.36 10.77 9.24
CA ASN A 344 -2.80 10.94 10.57
C ASN A 344 -1.61 11.93 10.53
N ALA A 345 -1.76 13.07 11.19
CA ALA A 345 -0.77 14.15 11.17
C ALA A 345 0.57 13.77 11.82
N TRP A 346 0.55 12.94 12.86
CA TRP A 346 1.78 12.47 13.52
C TRP A 346 2.55 11.53 12.62
N LEU A 347 1.85 10.60 11.95
CA LEU A 347 2.47 9.75 10.94
C LEU A 347 2.98 10.59 9.78
N ALA A 348 2.26 11.63 9.36
CA ALA A 348 2.70 12.51 8.28
C ALA A 348 4.00 13.24 8.64
N LEU A 349 4.14 13.72 9.87
CA LEU A 349 5.38 14.33 10.33
C LEU A 349 6.53 13.30 10.36
N ALA A 350 6.32 12.13 10.94
CA ALA A 350 7.34 11.10 11.02
C ALA A 350 7.78 10.62 9.62
N THR A 351 6.84 10.44 8.70
CA THR A 351 7.10 9.91 7.35
C THR A 351 7.29 10.98 6.28
N LEU A 352 7.51 12.23 6.67
CA LEU A 352 7.71 13.35 5.74
C LEU A 352 6.54 13.55 4.74
N GLY A 353 5.33 13.16 5.10
CA GLY A 353 4.09 13.43 4.35
C GLY A 353 3.22 12.20 4.06
N GLU A 354 3.69 10.98 4.28
CA GLU A 354 2.96 9.75 3.92
C GLU A 354 1.77 9.44 4.83
N GLY A 355 1.74 10.00 6.03
CA GLY A 355 0.59 9.88 6.92
C GLY A 355 -0.69 10.57 6.43
N TRP A 356 -0.65 11.35 5.35
CA TRP A 356 -1.85 11.77 4.61
C TRP A 356 -2.37 10.63 3.71
N HIS A 357 -2.51 9.44 4.30
CA HIS A 357 -2.64 8.18 3.59
C HIS A 357 -4.01 8.03 2.91
N ASN A 358 -5.08 8.56 3.51
CA ASN A 358 -6.39 8.58 2.86
C ASN A 358 -6.44 9.55 1.67
N ASN A 359 -5.77 10.71 1.76
CA ASN A 359 -5.62 11.60 0.61
C ASN A 359 -4.87 10.88 -0.53
N HIS A 360 -3.78 10.22 -0.16
CA HIS A 360 -2.94 9.46 -1.09
C HIS A 360 -3.71 8.32 -1.78
N HIS A 361 -4.43 7.48 -1.03
CA HIS A 361 -5.26 6.41 -1.60
C HIS A 361 -6.41 6.93 -2.47
N CYS A 362 -6.93 8.13 -2.19
CA CYS A 362 -7.91 8.79 -3.03
C CYS A 362 -7.34 9.22 -4.39
N TYR A 363 -6.14 9.82 -4.41
CA TYR A 363 -5.48 10.24 -5.65
C TYR A 363 -3.98 9.95 -5.63
N MET A 364 -3.65 8.68 -5.89
CA MET A 364 -2.29 8.13 -5.73
C MET A 364 -1.24 8.75 -6.66
N ARG A 365 -1.67 9.32 -7.79
CA ARG A 365 -0.80 10.02 -8.74
C ARG A 365 -0.36 11.41 -8.26
N SER A 366 -0.94 11.93 -7.18
CA SER A 366 -0.50 13.22 -6.63
C SER A 366 0.96 13.17 -6.22
N ALA A 367 1.74 14.21 -6.52
CA ALA A 367 3.03 14.45 -5.90
C ALA A 367 2.90 15.10 -4.52
N LYS A 368 1.71 15.60 -4.18
CA LYS A 368 1.38 16.29 -2.93
C LYS A 368 0.34 15.47 -2.16
N HIS A 369 0.72 14.79 -1.11
CA HIS A 369 -0.19 13.97 -0.30
C HIS A 369 -0.95 14.83 0.71
N GLY A 370 -0.33 15.89 1.24
CA GLY A 370 -1.01 16.92 2.03
C GLY A 370 -1.79 17.87 1.12
N PHE A 371 -3.07 17.60 0.86
CA PHE A 371 -3.84 18.34 -0.15
C PHE A 371 -4.05 19.80 0.27
N TYR A 372 -4.19 20.06 1.57
CA TYR A 372 -4.47 21.39 2.10
C TYR A 372 -3.22 22.09 2.68
N PRO A 373 -3.19 23.44 2.77
CA PRO A 373 -2.01 24.17 3.25
C PRO A 373 -1.54 23.82 4.67
N HIS A 374 -2.45 23.43 5.56
CA HIS A 374 -2.12 23.01 6.93
C HIS A 374 -1.65 21.54 7.01
N GLU A 375 -1.72 20.79 5.92
CA GLU A 375 -1.27 19.41 5.84
C GLU A 375 0.20 19.38 5.43
N ILE A 376 1.08 19.36 6.44
CA ILE A 376 2.53 19.40 6.24
C ILE A 376 2.98 18.17 5.44
N ASP A 377 3.58 18.41 4.28
CA ASP A 377 4.15 17.39 3.40
C ASP A 377 5.58 17.81 3.05
N VAL A 378 6.52 17.33 3.87
CA VAL A 378 7.95 17.68 3.76
C VAL A 378 8.53 17.15 2.45
N THR A 379 8.13 15.96 2.02
CA THR A 379 8.57 15.35 0.75
C THR A 379 8.15 16.22 -0.43
N TYR A 380 6.91 16.71 -0.46
CA TYR A 380 6.46 17.62 -1.52
C TYR A 380 7.23 18.94 -1.51
N ALA A 381 7.52 19.49 -0.34
CA ALA A 381 8.35 20.70 -0.21
C ALA A 381 9.77 20.48 -0.78
N LEU A 382 10.40 19.33 -0.50
CA LEU A 382 11.69 18.95 -1.05
C LEU A 382 11.62 18.77 -2.58
N LEU A 383 10.58 18.10 -3.10
CA LEU A 383 10.36 17.94 -4.54
C LEU A 383 10.18 19.29 -5.24
N ARG A 384 9.50 20.25 -4.61
CA ARG A 384 9.41 21.63 -5.13
C ARG A 384 10.77 22.32 -5.20
N GLY A 385 11.63 22.12 -4.19
CA GLY A 385 13.00 22.61 -4.21
C GLY A 385 13.81 22.01 -5.37
N LEU A 386 13.71 20.69 -5.57
CA LEU A 386 14.33 20.00 -6.71
C LEU A 386 13.76 20.48 -8.05
N ALA A 387 12.48 20.84 -8.11
CA ALA A 387 11.85 21.37 -9.32
C ALA A 387 12.37 22.78 -9.65
N ALA A 388 12.58 23.62 -8.63
CA ALA A 388 13.22 24.92 -8.82
C ALA A 388 14.65 24.79 -9.36
N LEU A 389 15.36 23.71 -8.99
CA LEU A 389 16.67 23.34 -9.53
C LEU A 389 16.60 22.61 -10.89
N ARG A 390 15.40 22.39 -11.44
CA ARG A 390 15.14 21.63 -12.68
C ARG A 390 15.64 20.18 -12.67
N LEU A 391 15.83 19.60 -11.48
CA LEU A 391 16.16 18.18 -11.34
C LEU A 391 14.93 17.29 -11.52
N VAL A 392 13.75 17.82 -11.20
CA VAL A 392 12.46 17.17 -11.41
C VAL A 392 11.48 18.15 -12.05
N TRP A 393 10.46 17.65 -12.73
CA TRP A 393 9.43 18.46 -13.40
C TRP A 393 8.10 17.72 -13.47
N ASP A 394 7.06 18.38 -13.96
CA ASP A 394 5.70 17.84 -14.09
C ASP A 394 5.16 17.24 -12.78
N LEU A 395 5.28 17.99 -11.66
CA LEU A 395 4.71 17.56 -10.38
C LEU A 395 3.18 17.55 -10.50
N GLU A 396 2.60 16.36 -10.44
CA GLU A 396 1.16 16.16 -10.55
C GLU A 396 0.46 16.59 -9.26
N LEU A 397 -0.63 17.34 -9.38
CA LEU A 397 -1.41 17.85 -8.25
C LEU A 397 -2.77 17.17 -8.20
N PRO A 398 -3.42 17.10 -7.02
CA PRO A 398 -4.76 16.55 -6.94
C PRO A 398 -5.73 17.44 -7.73
N PRO A 399 -6.66 16.85 -8.49
CA PRO A 399 -7.59 17.63 -9.30
C PRO A 399 -8.60 18.38 -8.42
N MET A 400 -9.06 19.55 -8.88
CA MET A 400 -9.93 20.44 -8.09
C MET A 400 -11.23 19.77 -7.64
N HIS A 401 -11.85 18.93 -8.49
CA HIS A 401 -13.09 18.24 -8.14
C HIS A 401 -12.94 17.32 -6.92
N GLN A 402 -11.77 16.72 -6.68
CA GLN A 402 -11.52 15.91 -5.48
C GLN A 402 -11.44 16.78 -4.21
N LEU A 403 -10.94 18.02 -4.35
CA LEU A 403 -10.92 18.99 -3.26
C LEU A 403 -12.32 19.56 -2.96
N GLU A 404 -13.17 19.64 -3.98
CA GLU A 404 -14.54 20.18 -3.96
C GLU A 404 -15.61 19.16 -3.55
N ALA A 405 -15.48 17.86 -3.89
CA ALA A 405 -16.40 16.80 -3.45
C ALA A 405 -16.58 16.78 -1.92
N ARG A 406 -15.54 17.20 -1.18
CA ARG A 406 -15.58 17.39 0.27
C ARG A 406 -16.25 18.70 0.71
N ARG A 407 -16.23 19.76 -0.10
CA ARG A 407 -17.00 20.99 0.18
C ARG A 407 -18.49 20.66 0.09
N LEU A 408 -18.92 20.09 -1.03
CA LEU A 408 -20.31 19.71 -1.26
C LEU A 408 -20.83 18.71 -0.21
N GLY A 409 -20.06 17.68 0.14
CA GLY A 409 -20.45 16.74 1.20
C GLY A 409 -20.53 17.35 2.60
N ARG A 410 -19.84 18.48 2.84
CA ARG A 410 -19.91 19.24 4.10
C ARG A 410 -21.07 20.21 4.09
N ASP A 411 -21.28 20.91 2.97
CA ASP A 411 -22.39 21.85 2.77
C ASP A 411 -23.75 21.11 2.84
N LEU A 412 -23.84 19.90 2.27
CA LEU A 412 -25.02 19.04 2.39
C LEU A 412 -25.26 18.54 3.83
N TYR A 413 -24.19 18.30 4.60
CA TYR A 413 -24.32 17.88 6.00
C TYR A 413 -24.71 19.06 6.90
N GLU A 414 -24.10 20.23 6.69
CA GLU A 414 -24.41 21.48 7.40
C GLU A 414 -25.86 21.93 7.10
N CYS A 415 -26.27 21.95 5.83
CA CYS A 415 -27.65 22.26 5.44
C CYS A 415 -28.67 21.30 6.06
N ARG A 416 -28.33 20.01 6.17
CA ARG A 416 -29.20 19.01 6.83
C ARG A 416 -29.26 19.17 8.34
N CYS A 417 -28.16 19.55 8.99
CA CYS A 417 -28.14 19.85 10.42
C CYS A 417 -28.92 21.13 10.75
N ASP A 418 -28.87 22.13 9.88
CA ASP A 418 -29.62 23.37 10.04
C ASP A 418 -31.13 23.14 9.88
N GLN A 419 -31.55 22.34 8.88
CA GLN A 419 -32.95 21.92 8.73
C GLN A 419 -33.46 21.14 9.94
N VAL A 420 -32.71 20.16 10.43
CA VAL A 420 -33.10 19.40 11.64
C VAL A 420 -33.14 20.31 12.88
N GLY A 421 -32.27 21.31 12.97
CA GLY A 421 -32.28 22.30 14.05
C GLY A 421 -33.45 23.29 13.98
N GLU A 422 -33.95 23.62 12.79
CA GLU A 422 -35.17 24.41 12.61
C GLU A 422 -36.43 23.59 12.92
N ASP A 423 -36.52 22.36 12.42
CA ASP A 423 -37.65 21.46 12.68
C ASP A 423 -37.82 21.19 14.19
N LEU A 424 -36.71 20.98 14.92
CA LEU A 424 -36.76 20.78 16.37
C LEU A 424 -37.20 22.03 17.15
N ARG A 425 -36.84 23.23 16.68
CA ARG A 425 -37.29 24.49 17.28
C ARG A 425 -38.77 24.77 17.00
N GLN A 426 -39.28 24.28 15.88
CA GLN A 426 -40.69 24.40 15.53
C GLN A 426 -41.56 23.45 16.37
N VAL A 427 -41.06 22.24 16.66
CA VAL A 427 -41.70 21.29 17.58
C VAL A 427 -41.65 21.74 19.05
N GLU A 428 -40.64 22.51 19.47
CA GLU A 428 -40.60 23.08 20.83
C GLU A 428 -41.51 24.31 21.01
N GLN A 429 -42.05 24.88 19.93
CA GLN A 429 -42.95 26.04 19.95
C GLN A 429 -44.44 25.67 19.82
N GLU A 430 -44.75 24.40 19.53
CA GLU A 430 -46.10 23.80 19.55
C GLU A 430 -46.35 23.04 20.87
#